data_AF-A0A937VDD2-F1
#
_entry.id   AF-A0A937VDD2-F1
#
_cell.length_a   1.000
_cell.length_b   1.000
_cell.length_c   1.000
_cell.angle_alpha   90.00
_cell.angle_beta   90.00
_cell.angle_gamma   90.00
#
_symmetry.space_group_name_H-M   'P 1'
#
loop_
_entity.id
_entity.type
_entity.pdbx_description
1 polymer ?
#
loop_
_entity_poly.entity_id
_entity_poly.type
_entity_poly.pdbx_seq_one_letter_code
_entity_poly.pdbx_strand_id
1 'polypeptide(L)'
;MERQTLLQPSAYEQTLISIVRTLPAERVIQILDYARYIQSQVSEDFNLLEDDETEEEILADEALWDAQFAATQDGLKKMADKVRAEIRAGHTMPMVFTRDGGLAPG
;
A
#
# COMPACT_ATOMS: atom_id res chain seq x y z
N MET A 1 21.99 6.89 38.79
CA MET A 1 22.67 5.90 37.93
C MET A 1 21.60 5.06 37.26
N GLU A 2 21.10 5.51 36.11
CA GLU A 2 20.11 4.76 35.33
C GLU A 2 20.85 3.79 34.42
N ARG A 3 20.58 2.49 34.58
CA ARG A 3 21.09 1.45 33.70
C ARG A 3 20.22 1.46 32.46
N GLN A 4 20.71 2.07 31.38
CA GLN A 4 20.27 1.74 30.03
C GLN A 4 20.55 0.26 29.81
N THR A 5 19.53 -0.58 29.99
CA THR A 5 19.57 -1.99 29.63
C THR A 5 19.71 -2.04 28.12
N LEU A 6 20.91 -2.34 27.64
CA LEU A 6 21.18 -2.66 26.24
C LEU A 6 20.20 -3.76 25.83
N LEU A 7 19.16 -3.39 25.08
CA LEU A 7 18.14 -4.29 24.55
C LEU A 7 18.84 -5.38 23.74
N GLN A 8 19.01 -6.57 24.32
CA GLN A 8 19.60 -7.70 23.62
C GLN A 8 18.52 -8.24 22.66
N PRO A 9 18.69 -8.10 21.32
CA PRO A 9 17.66 -8.53 20.37
C PRO A 9 17.29 -10.00 20.55
N SER A 10 18.28 -10.82 20.89
CA SER A 10 18.15 -12.26 21.13
C SER A 10 17.21 -12.65 22.28
N ALA A 11 17.10 -11.82 23.33
CA ALA A 11 16.20 -12.11 24.45
C ALA A 11 14.72 -11.86 24.07
N TYR A 12 14.47 -10.83 23.27
CA TYR A 12 13.13 -10.51 22.77
C TYR A 12 12.67 -11.52 21.70
N GLU A 13 13.57 -11.93 20.81
CA GLU A 13 13.30 -12.99 19.83
C GLU A 13 12.90 -14.31 20.49
N GLN A 14 13.66 -14.75 21.51
CA GLN A 14 13.34 -15.98 22.24
C GLN A 14 11.99 -15.89 22.97
N THR A 15 11.69 -14.73 23.55
CA THR A 15 10.41 -14.48 24.22
C THR A 15 9.26 -14.55 23.21
N LEU A 16 9.40 -13.90 22.04
CA LEU A 16 8.39 -13.94 20.98
C LEU A 16 8.13 -15.37 20.48
N ILE A 17 9.19 -16.15 20.22
CA ILE A 17 9.07 -17.55 19.79
C ILE A 17 8.35 -18.39 20.86
N SER A 18 8.64 -18.15 22.14
CA SER A 18 7.98 -18.88 23.24
C SER A 18 6.48 -18.59 23.29
N ILE A 19 6.07 -17.33 23.08
CA ILE A 19 4.67 -16.92 23.06
C ILE A 19 3.96 -17.55 21.85
N VAL A 20 4.51 -17.40 20.65
CA VAL A 20 3.93 -17.91 19.40
C VAL A 20 3.68 -19.42 19.46
N ARG A 21 4.56 -20.19 20.12
CA ARG A 21 4.42 -21.65 20.29
C ARG A 21 3.24 -22.08 21.17
N THR A 22 2.74 -21.19 22.03
CA THR A 22 1.64 -21.50 22.96
C THR A 22 0.27 -21.07 22.43
N LEU A 23 0.24 -20.37 21.29
CA LEU A 23 -0.97 -19.79 20.73
C LEU A 23 -1.62 -20.70 19.66
N PRO A 24 -2.95 -20.62 19.50
CA PRO A 24 -3.65 -21.23 18.37
C PRO A 24 -3.18 -20.65 17.03
N ALA A 25 -3.27 -21.46 15.96
CA ALA A 25 -2.78 -21.11 14.63
C ALA A 25 -3.37 -19.79 14.09
N GLU A 26 -4.65 -19.51 14.39
CA GLU A 26 -5.33 -18.28 13.97
C GLU A 26 -4.68 -17.03 14.58
N ARG A 27 -4.15 -17.14 15.80
CA ARG A 27 -3.45 -16.03 16.48
C ARG A 27 -2.01 -15.91 16.01
N VAL A 28 -1.38 -17.02 15.63
CA VAL A 28 -0.05 -16.99 14.99
C VAL A 28 -0.10 -16.24 13.66
N ILE A 29 -1.15 -16.46 12.86
CA ILE A 29 -1.35 -15.74 11.58
C ILE A 29 -1.44 -14.23 11.81
N GLN A 30 -2.23 -13.77 12.79
CA GLN A 30 -2.35 -12.34 13.11
C GLN A 30 -1.01 -11.71 13.52
N ILE A 31 -0.18 -12.45 14.27
CA ILE A 31 1.15 -11.98 14.67
C ILE A 31 2.06 -11.86 13.43
N LEU A 32 1.99 -12.83 12.52
CA LEU A 32 2.75 -12.78 11.26
C LEU A 32 2.29 -11.61 10.37
N ASP A 33 0.98 -11.39 10.25
CA ASP A 33 0.42 -10.28 9.47
C ASP A 33 0.88 -8.94 10.06
N TYR A 34 0.83 -8.80 11.38
CA TYR A 34 1.31 -7.58 12.05
C TYR A 34 2.81 -7.38 11.89
N ALA A 35 3.62 -8.43 12.03
CA ALA A 35 5.06 -8.34 11.80
C ALA A 35 5.38 -7.93 10.35
N ARG A 36 4.60 -8.43 9.38
CA ARG A 36 4.73 -8.08 7.97
C ARG A 36 4.34 -6.63 7.69
N TYR A 37 3.30 -6.12 8.37
CA TYR A 37 2.95 -4.70 8.35
C TYR A 37 4.09 -3.85 8.90
N ILE A 38 4.66 -4.18 10.07
CA ILE A 38 5.80 -3.43 10.62
C ILE A 38 7.00 -3.48 9.66
N GLN A 39 7.27 -4.63 9.05
CA GLN A 39 8.32 -4.75 8.03
C GLN A 39 8.06 -3.84 6.81
N SER A 40 6.80 -3.68 6.38
CA SER A 40 6.47 -2.79 5.27
C SER A 40 6.65 -1.32 5.64
N GLN A 41 6.33 -0.91 6.87
CA GLN A 41 6.56 0.46 7.35
C GLN A 41 8.06 0.82 7.41
N VAL A 42 8.91 -0.15 7.76
CA VAL A 42 10.37 0.07 7.85
C VAL A 42 11.04 0.11 6.47
N SER A 43 10.38 -0.41 5.44
CA SER A 43 10.88 -0.30 4.07
C SER A 43 10.75 1.16 3.63
N GLU A 44 11.86 1.78 3.22
CA GLU A 44 11.98 3.21 2.92
C GLU A 44 10.90 3.73 1.95
N ASP A 45 10.32 2.85 1.12
CA ASP A 45 9.20 3.16 0.21
C ASP A 45 7.90 3.58 0.92
N PHE A 46 7.65 3.16 2.17
CA PHE A 46 6.41 3.50 2.90
C PHE A 46 6.54 4.76 3.76
N ASN A 47 7.76 5.08 4.23
CA ASN A 47 8.05 6.34 4.93
C ASN A 47 8.08 7.56 3.99
N LEU A 48 8.11 7.35 2.67
CA LEU A 48 7.89 8.43 1.69
C LEU A 48 6.41 8.84 1.58
N LEU A 49 5.49 8.11 2.22
CA LEU A 49 4.05 8.42 2.27
C LEU A 49 3.65 9.11 3.59
N GLU A 50 4.60 9.43 4.48
CA GLU A 50 4.38 10.43 5.53
C GLU A 50 4.47 11.83 4.91
N ASP A 51 3.64 12.06 3.89
CA ASP A 51 3.25 13.40 3.48
C ASP A 51 2.23 13.83 4.54
N ASP A 52 2.73 14.50 5.59
CA ASP A 52 1.88 15.19 6.57
C ASP A 52 1.23 16.40 5.89
N GLU A 53 0.46 16.16 4.82
CA GLU A 53 -0.33 17.18 4.15
C GLU A 53 -1.29 17.78 5.18
N THR A 54 -1.16 19.08 5.37
CA THR A 54 -2.10 19.83 6.20
C THR A 54 -3.47 19.86 5.53
N GLU A 55 -4.53 20.01 6.32
CA GLU A 55 -5.90 20.13 5.78
C GLU A 55 -6.01 21.29 4.76
N GLU A 56 -5.22 22.35 4.93
CA GLU A 56 -5.15 23.46 3.97
C GLU A 56 -4.50 23.06 2.64
N GLU A 57 -3.44 22.25 2.67
CA GLU A 57 -2.77 21.73 1.47
C GLU A 57 -3.69 20.78 0.70
N ILE A 58 -4.40 19.89 1.40
CA ILE A 58 -5.40 18.99 0.79
C ILE A 58 -6.48 19.81 0.08
N LEU A 59 -7.04 20.83 0.73
CA LEU A 59 -8.08 21.67 0.13
C LEU A 59 -7.59 22.47 -1.08
N ALA A 60 -6.33 22.93 -1.04
CA ALA A 60 -5.71 23.63 -2.16
C ALA A 60 -5.48 22.69 -3.36
N ASP A 61 -5.04 21.45 -3.09
CA ASP A 61 -4.88 20.44 -4.13
C ASP A 61 -6.24 20.04 -4.73
N GLU A 62 -7.26 19.78 -3.90
CA GLU A 62 -8.62 19.48 -4.35
C GLU A 62 -9.16 20.58 -5.28
N ALA A 63 -8.99 21.86 -4.91
CA ALA A 63 -9.42 22.97 -5.74
C ALA A 63 -8.68 23.04 -7.09
N LEU A 64 -7.38 22.70 -7.09
CA LEU A 64 -6.58 22.61 -8.31
C LEU A 64 -7.06 21.46 -9.21
N TRP A 65 -7.30 20.28 -8.63
CA TRP A 65 -7.85 19.12 -9.33
C TRP A 65 -9.21 19.42 -9.95
N ASP A 66 -10.11 20.07 -9.20
CA ASP A 66 -11.44 20.46 -9.70
C ASP A 66 -11.33 21.41 -10.89
N ALA A 67 -10.45 22.41 -10.82
CA ALA A 67 -10.23 23.35 -11.91
C ALA A 67 -9.68 22.65 -13.16
N GLN A 68 -8.70 21.76 -13.02
CA GLN A 68 -8.13 20.99 -14.13
C GLN A 68 -9.14 20.01 -14.73
N PHE A 69 -9.91 19.32 -13.88
CA PHE A 69 -10.93 18.39 -14.32
C PHE A 69 -12.03 19.12 -15.10
N ALA A 70 -12.53 20.25 -14.59
CA ALA A 70 -13.52 21.07 -15.27
C ALA A 70 -13.01 21.57 -16.63
N ALA A 71 -11.73 21.97 -16.72
CA ALA A 71 -11.13 22.44 -17.97
C ALA A 71 -10.91 21.33 -19.02
N THR A 72 -10.86 20.06 -18.62
CA THR A 72 -10.45 18.95 -19.49
C THR A 72 -11.56 17.93 -19.80
N GLN A 73 -12.81 18.18 -19.38
CA GLN A 73 -13.94 17.24 -19.51
C GLN A 73 -14.14 16.71 -20.94
N ASP A 74 -14.10 17.59 -21.95
CA ASP A 74 -14.28 17.19 -23.35
C ASP A 74 -13.14 16.29 -23.86
N GLY A 75 -11.91 16.54 -23.38
CA GLY A 75 -10.74 15.73 -23.68
C GLY A 75 -10.86 14.33 -23.05
N LEU A 76 -11.25 14.28 -21.77
CA LEU A 76 -11.49 13.03 -21.05
C LEU A 76 -12.62 12.21 -21.69
N LYS A 77 -13.70 12.87 -22.15
CA LYS A 77 -14.78 12.19 -22.88
C LYS A 77 -14.29 11.54 -24.17
N LYS A 78 -13.51 12.27 -24.98
CA LYS A 78 -12.92 11.74 -26.22
C LYS A 78 -11.96 10.57 -25.92
N MET A 79 -11.17 10.67 -24.87
CA MET A 79 -10.27 9.61 -24.43
C MET A 79 -11.05 8.35 -24.03
N ALA A 80 -12.11 8.51 -23.24
CA ALA A 80 -12.97 7.39 -22.84
C ALA A 80 -13.62 6.70 -24.05
N ASP A 81 -14.11 7.47 -25.02
CA ASP A 81 -14.71 6.92 -26.24
C ASP A 81 -13.68 6.18 -27.10
N LYS A 82 -12.44 6.71 -27.18
CA LYS A 82 -11.32 6.02 -27.84
C LYS A 82 -10.99 4.70 -27.17
N VAL A 83 -10.81 4.68 -25.84
CA VAL A 83 -10.50 3.46 -25.09
C VAL A 83 -11.61 2.41 -25.26
N ARG A 84 -12.88 2.81 -25.20
CA ARG A 84 -14.01 1.90 -25.48
C ARG A 84 -13.96 1.32 -26.89
N ALA A 85 -13.53 2.10 -27.88
CA ALA A 85 -13.36 1.62 -29.24
C ALA A 85 -12.21 0.61 -29.35
N GLU A 86 -11.08 0.86 -28.67
CA GLU A 86 -9.93 -0.06 -28.63
C GLU A 86 -10.28 -1.40 -27.95
N ILE A 87 -11.02 -1.36 -26.84
CA ILE A 87 -11.55 -2.57 -26.17
C ILE A 87 -12.43 -3.36 -27.13
N ARG A 88 -13.40 -2.71 -27.80
CA ARG A 88 -14.30 -3.37 -28.76
C ARG A 88 -13.56 -3.92 -29.98
N ALA A 89 -12.48 -3.26 -30.40
CA ALA A 89 -11.62 -3.72 -31.49
C ALA A 89 -10.68 -4.86 -31.08
N GLY A 90 -10.64 -5.23 -29.79
CA GLY A 90 -9.74 -6.27 -29.28
C GLY A 90 -8.28 -5.84 -29.19
N HIS A 91 -8.00 -4.52 -29.17
CA HIS A 91 -6.65 -3.97 -29.02
C HIS A 91 -6.19 -3.88 -27.55
N THR A 92 -6.83 -4.65 -26.66
CA THR A 92 -6.53 -4.68 -25.22
C THR A 92 -6.16 -6.08 -24.79
N MET A 93 -5.21 -6.19 -23.88
CA MET A 93 -4.79 -7.46 -23.29
C MET A 93 -5.36 -7.58 -21.87
N PRO A 94 -6.01 -8.69 -21.51
CA PRO A 94 -6.44 -8.90 -20.14
C PRO A 94 -5.22 -8.99 -19.21
N MET A 95 -5.37 -8.49 -17.99
CA MET A 95 -4.36 -8.59 -16.94
C MET A 95 -4.98 -9.36 -15.77
N VAL A 96 -4.23 -10.30 -15.20
CA VAL A 96 -4.63 -11.13 -14.06
C VAL A 96 -3.63 -10.99 -12.92
N PHE A 97 -4.12 -11.14 -11.69
CA PHE A 97 -3.27 -11.22 -10.52
C PHE A 97 -2.61 -12.59 -10.43
N THR A 98 -1.30 -12.60 -10.21
CA THR A 98 -0.54 -13.82 -9.96
C THR A 98 -0.71 -14.26 -8.50
N ARG A 99 -0.37 -15.51 -8.18
CA ARG A 99 -0.50 -16.06 -6.81
C ARG A 99 0.37 -15.35 -5.78
N ASP A 100 1.45 -14.73 -6.23
CA ASP A 100 2.39 -13.90 -5.46
C ASP A 100 1.98 -12.41 -5.42
N GLY A 101 0.84 -12.04 -5.99
CA GLY A 101 0.28 -10.68 -5.93
C GLY A 101 0.77 -9.72 -7.03
N GLY A 102 1.52 -10.22 -8.01
CA GLY A 102 1.92 -9.46 -9.20
C GLY A 102 0.80 -9.35 -10.24
N LEU A 103 1.04 -8.58 -11.30
CA LEU A 103 0.16 -8.43 -12.47
C LEU A 103 0.83 -9.07 -13.69
N ALA A 104 0.10 -9.95 -14.39
CA ALA A 104 0.57 -10.61 -15.61
C ALA A 104 -0.52 -10.61 -16.70
N PRO A 105 -0.16 -10.73 -17.99
CA PRO A 105 -1.12 -10.99 -19.05
C PRO A 105 -1.97 -12.24 -18.77
N GLY A 106 -3.29 -12.13 -18.95
CA GLY A 106 -4.28 -13.19 -18.71
C GLY A 106 -4.61 -14.06 -19.91
#